data_AF-A0AAE0R4X0-F1
#
_entry.id   AF-A0AAE0R4X0-F1
#
_cell.length_a   1.000
_cell.length_b   1.000
_cell.length_c   1.000
_cell.angle_alpha   90.00
_cell.angle_beta   90.00
_cell.angle_gamma   90.00
#
_symmetry.space_group_name_H-M   'P 1'
#
loop_
_entity.id
_entity.type
_entity.pdbx_description
1 polymer ?
#
loop_
_entity_poly.entity_id
_entity_poly.type
_entity_poly.pdbx_seq_one_letter_code
_entity_poly.pdbx_strand_id
1 'polypeptide(L)'
;MSSPLAVDLGLISLDQEKAFDRVEHQYLRKTLEAFGLSPSLIAMMKVLYQDVESVLKINGGLSAPFKVQRGIRQGCSLSGV
;
A
#
# COMPACT_ATOMS: atom_id res chain seq x y z
N MET A 1 -42.36 31.18 -8.03
CA MET A 1 -41.39 30.19 -8.52
C MET A 1 -40.06 30.47 -7.85
N SER A 2 -39.85 29.92 -6.65
CA SER A 2 -38.61 30.06 -5.87
C SER A 2 -37.64 28.96 -6.29
N SER A 3 -36.51 29.31 -6.90
CA SER A 3 -35.51 28.32 -7.33
C SER A 3 -34.89 27.64 -6.10
N PRO A 4 -34.66 26.32 -6.14
CA PRO A 4 -34.05 25.62 -5.03
C PRO A 4 -32.57 26.04 -4.91
N LEU A 5 -32.22 26.55 -3.72
CA LEU A 5 -30.88 26.66 -3.11
C LEU A 5 -29.68 26.68 -4.07
N ALA A 6 -29.16 27.89 -4.33
CA ALA A 6 -27.78 28.06 -4.78
C ALA A 6 -26.85 27.64 -3.63
N VAL A 7 -26.25 26.45 -3.74
CA VAL A 7 -25.30 25.91 -2.77
C VAL A 7 -23.89 26.13 -3.31
N ASP A 8 -23.03 26.78 -2.54
CA ASP A 8 -21.60 26.89 -2.89
C ASP A 8 -20.93 25.53 -2.75
N LEU A 9 -20.42 25.01 -3.86
CA LEU A 9 -19.72 23.72 -3.93
C LEU A 9 -18.24 23.95 -4.23
N GLY A 10 -17.38 23.38 -3.40
CA GLY A 10 -15.93 23.32 -3.62
C GLY A 10 -15.47 21.88 -3.79
N LEU A 11 -14.50 21.64 -4.68
CA LEU A 11 -13.86 20.35 -4.90
C LEU A 11 -12.38 20.44 -4.51
N ILE A 12 -11.92 19.49 -3.70
CA ILE A 12 -10.51 19.30 -3.37
C ILE A 12 -10.10 17.92 -3.90
N SER A 13 -9.05 17.89 -4.70
CA SER A 13 -8.40 16.65 -5.14
C SER A 13 -7.09 16.47 -4.39
N LEU A 14 -6.86 15.27 -3.87
CA LEU A 14 -5.64 14.89 -3.16
C LEU A 14 -5.01 13.68 -3.85
N ASP A 15 -3.71 13.76 -4.08
CA ASP A 15 -2.91 12.66 -4.62
C ASP A 15 -1.83 12.26 -3.63
N GLN A 16 -1.53 10.96 -3.56
CA GLN A 16 -0.53 10.41 -2.65
C GLN A 16 0.72 10.01 -3.44
N GLU A 17 1.80 10.74 -3.24
CA GLU A 17 3.08 10.45 -3.88
C GLU A 17 3.56 9.05 -3.48
N LYS A 18 3.79 8.18 -4.49
CA LYS A 18 4.36 6.83 -4.31
C LYS A 18 3.61 5.99 -3.28
N ALA A 19 2.28 5.95 -3.41
CA ALA A 19 1.38 5.27 -2.46
C ALA A 19 1.85 3.84 -2.10
N PHE A 20 2.23 3.03 -3.09
CA PHE A 20 2.69 1.66 -2.89
C PHE A 20 4.02 1.57 -2.13
N ASP A 21 4.98 2.45 -2.41
CA ASP A 21 6.30 2.43 -1.78
C ASP A 21 6.26 2.92 -0.33
N ARG A 22 5.22 3.68 0.04
CA ARG A 22 5.12 4.33 1.34
C ARG A 22 4.41 3.52 2.41
N VAL A 23 3.73 2.42 2.06
CA VAL A 23 2.99 1.57 3.00
C VAL A 23 3.91 1.00 4.08
N GLU A 24 3.59 1.24 5.35
CA GLU A 24 4.31 0.64 6.47
C GLU A 24 3.66 -0.70 6.85
N HIS A 25 4.47 -1.75 7.05
CA HIS A 25 3.99 -3.12 7.16
C HIS A 25 3.21 -3.38 8.46
N GLN A 26 3.62 -2.78 9.57
CA GLN A 26 2.90 -2.90 10.85
C GLN A 26 1.54 -2.20 10.78
N TYR A 27 1.46 -1.04 10.13
CA TYR A 27 0.24 -0.29 9.88
C TYR A 27 -0.70 -1.06 8.97
N LEU A 28 -0.20 -1.61 7.86
CA LEU A 28 -0.97 -2.47 6.97
C LEU A 28 -1.60 -3.62 7.76
N ARG A 29 -0.80 -4.36 8.53
CA ARG A 29 -1.31 -5.47 9.35
C ARG A 29 -2.40 -5.04 10.33
N LYS A 30 -2.16 -3.96 11.10
CA LYS A 30 -3.15 -3.44 12.06
C LYS A 30 -4.44 -3.00 11.37
N THR A 31 -4.32 -2.45 10.16
CA THR A 31 -5.48 -2.06 9.34
C THR A 31 -6.27 -3.28 8.91
N LEU A 32 -5.62 -4.31 8.36
CA LEU A 32 -6.30 -5.55 7.96
C LEU A 32 -7.00 -6.23 9.15
N GLU A 33 -6.37 -6.23 10.33
CA GLU A 33 -6.97 -6.70 11.58
C GLU A 33 -8.21 -5.88 11.98
N ALA A 34 -8.13 -4.54 11.91
CA ALA A 34 -9.24 -3.64 12.26
C ALA A 34 -10.44 -3.76 11.29
N PHE A 35 -10.18 -4.06 10.01
CA PHE A 35 -11.22 -4.31 9.02
C PHE A 35 -11.85 -5.72 9.14
N GLY A 36 -11.37 -6.56 10.07
CA GLY A 36 -11.92 -7.89 10.32
C GLY A 36 -11.58 -8.92 9.24
N LEU A 37 -10.49 -8.72 8.49
CA LEU A 37 -10.04 -9.69 7.50
C LEU A 37 -9.56 -10.99 8.16
N SER A 38 -9.63 -12.09 7.39
CA SER A 38 -9.35 -13.41 7.93
C SER A 38 -7.90 -13.51 8.44
N PRO A 39 -7.66 -14.24 9.54
CA PRO A 39 -6.30 -14.50 10.03
C PRO A 39 -5.40 -15.17 8.99
N SER A 40 -5.98 -15.99 8.10
CA SER A 40 -5.26 -16.63 6.99
C SER A 40 -4.75 -15.63 5.96
N LEU A 41 -5.55 -14.63 5.59
CA LEU A 41 -5.12 -13.55 4.68
C LEU A 41 -4.03 -12.70 5.33
N ILE A 42 -4.20 -12.33 6.60
CA ILE A 42 -3.21 -11.55 7.35
C ILE A 42 -1.89 -12.33 7.48
N ALA A 43 -1.95 -13.65 7.70
CA ALA A 43 -0.77 -14.51 7.73
C ALA A 43 -0.05 -14.53 6.36
N MET A 44 -0.81 -14.59 5.25
CA MET A 44 -0.24 -14.50 3.91
C MET A 44 0.48 -13.16 3.68
N MET A 45 -0.09 -12.05 4.15
CA MET A 45 0.57 -10.74 4.08
C MET A 45 1.86 -10.71 4.88
N LYS A 46 1.90 -11.33 6.07
CA LYS A 46 3.14 -11.45 6.85
C LYS A 46 4.22 -12.20 6.08
N VAL A 47 3.89 -13.32 5.43
CA VAL A 47 4.86 -14.07 4.62
C VAL A 47 5.46 -13.23 3.49
N LEU A 48 4.67 -12.31 2.92
CA LEU A 48 5.11 -11.50 1.77
C LEU A 48 5.93 -10.26 2.14
N TYR A 49 5.76 -9.72 3.35
CA TYR A 49 6.31 -8.42 3.70
C TYR A 49 7.13 -8.41 5.01
N GLN A 50 7.02 -9.44 5.85
CA GLN A 50 7.79 -9.51 7.09
C GLN A 50 9.22 -9.98 6.83
N ASP A 51 10.21 -9.20 7.29
CA ASP A 51 11.64 -9.52 7.21
C ASP A 51 12.15 -9.84 5.79
N VAL A 52 11.50 -9.29 4.77
CA VAL A 52 11.86 -9.57 3.37
C VAL A 52 13.07 -8.77 2.91
N GLU A 53 13.92 -9.42 2.13
CA GLU A 53 15.04 -8.80 1.45
C GLU A 53 14.75 -8.65 -0.04
N SER A 54 15.43 -7.71 -0.67
CA SER A 54 15.35 -7.48 -2.10
C SER A 54 16.73 -7.16 -2.66
N VAL A 55 16.84 -7.36 -3.97
CA VAL A 55 18.06 -7.13 -4.74
C VAL A 55 17.66 -6.27 -5.94
N LEU A 56 18.47 -5.25 -6.24
CA LEU A 56 18.28 -4.44 -7.43
C LEU A 56 19.02 -5.09 -8.60
N LYS A 57 18.33 -5.22 -9.74
CA LYS A 57 18.95 -5.59 -11.00
C LYS A 57 19.15 -4.33 -11.84
N ILE A 58 20.40 -3.96 -12.10
CA ILE A 58 20.77 -2.74 -12.83
C ILE A 58 21.80 -3.12 -13.90
N ASN A 59 21.48 -2.86 -15.17
CA ASN A 59 22.37 -3.12 -16.32
C ASN A 59 22.96 -4.55 -16.35
N GLY A 60 22.17 -5.55 -15.93
CA GLY A 60 22.60 -6.95 -15.86
C GLY A 60 23.35 -7.35 -14.58
N GLY A 61 23.77 -6.40 -13.76
CA GLY A 61 24.33 -6.64 -12.43
C GLY A 61 23.26 -6.74 -11.35
N LEU A 62 23.60 -7.41 -10.24
CA LEU A 62 22.78 -7.51 -9.03
C LEU A 62 23.44 -6.74 -7.88
N SER A 63 22.64 -6.03 -7.09
CA SER A 63 23.12 -5.41 -5.85
C SER A 63 23.37 -6.46 -4.75
N ALA A 64 23.97 -6.04 -3.65
CA ALA A 64 23.84 -6.79 -2.40
C ALA A 64 22.35 -6.82 -1.97
N PRO A 65 21.89 -7.90 -1.31
CA PRO A 65 20.58 -7.92 -0.68
C PRO A 65 20.44 -6.80 0.35
N PHE A 66 19.25 -6.20 0.42
CA PHE A 66 18.90 -5.23 1.44
C PHE A 66 17.51 -5.52 1.98
N LYS A 67 17.30 -5.22 3.26
CA LYS A 67 15.98 -5.38 3.91
C LYS A 67 14.99 -4.34 3.41
N VAL A 68 13.78 -4.77 3.10
CA VAL A 68 12.65 -3.90 2.76
C VAL A 68 11.86 -3.62 4.02
N GLN A 69 11.91 -2.37 4.49
CA GLN A 69 11.22 -1.95 5.72
C GLN A 69 9.83 -1.36 5.45
N ARG A 70 9.56 -0.97 4.21
CA ARG A 70 8.31 -0.35 3.79
C ARG A 70 8.03 -0.64 2.33
N GLY A 71 6.77 -0.46 1.96
CA GLY A 71 6.26 -0.58 0.64
C GLY A 71 5.73 -1.98 0.33
N ILE A 72 4.85 -2.05 -0.66
CA ILE A 72 4.33 -3.28 -1.23
C ILE A 72 4.68 -3.35 -2.71
N ARG A 73 4.79 -4.57 -3.25
CA ARG A 73 5.29 -4.79 -4.62
C ARG A 73 4.28 -4.33 -5.67
N GLN A 74 4.60 -3.31 -6.45
CA GLN A 74 3.81 -2.93 -7.61
C GLN A 74 3.77 -4.08 -8.64
N GLY A 75 2.60 -4.34 -9.22
CA GLY A 75 2.39 -5.47 -10.14
C GLY A 75 2.14 -6.83 -9.48
N CYS A 76 2.17 -6.92 -8.14
CA CYS A 76 1.66 -8.09 -7.43
C CYS A 76 0.13 -8.05 -7.39
N SER A 77 -0.53 -9.19 -7.66
CA SER A 77 -2.00 -9.31 -7.64
C SER A 77 -2.62 -8.97 -6.28
N LEU A 78 -1.88 -9.14 -5.19
CA LEU A 78 -2.34 -8.85 -3.84
C LEU A 78 -2.13 -7.39 -3.41
N SER A 79 -1.28 -6.62 -4.11
CA SER A 79 -0.95 -5.26 -3.67
C SER A 79 -2.08 -4.25 -3.92
N GLY A 80 -3.00 -4.54 -4.84
CA GLY A 80 -4.12 -3.67 -5.19
C GLY A 80 -5.45 -4.06 -4.55
N VAL A 81 -5.45 -5.10 -3.70
CA VAL A 81 -6.63 -5.63 -2.99
C VAL A 81 -6.70 -5.00 -1.60
#